data_AF-V4CR15-F1
#
_entry.id   AF-V4CR15-F1
#
_cell.length_a   1.000
_cell.length_b   1.000
_cell.length_c   1.000
_cell.angle_alpha   90.00
_cell.angle_beta   90.00
_cell.angle_gamma   90.00
#
_symmetry.space_group_name_H-M   'P 1'
#
loop_
_entity.id
_entity.type
_entity.pdbx_description
1 polymer ?
#
loop_
_entity_poly.entity_id
_entity_poly.type
_entity_poly.pdbx_seq_one_letter_code
_entity_poly.pdbx_strand_id
1 'polypeptide(L)'
;MASLVITVGWNVHGSDDTFGWKKNTPLGHVDFYPNGGSLQTGCPRSRPGSCSHIRAPLLFTNSIRRCQYLPRAGAANCPAGPVADVRMGYYSYTIMGRAPSTYCLETAGSPPYC
;
A
#
# COMPACT_ATOMS: atom_id res chain seq x y z
N MET A 1 14.02 -19.32 -5.20
CA MET A 1 12.74 -18.82 -5.75
C MET A 1 12.30 -17.66 -4.87
N ALA A 2 12.32 -16.43 -5.35
CA ALA A 2 11.92 -15.28 -4.55
C ALA A 2 10.39 -15.19 -4.54
N SER A 3 9.79 -15.46 -3.39
CA SER A 3 8.35 -15.28 -3.19
C SER A 3 8.01 -13.79 -3.19
N LEU A 4 7.11 -13.39 -4.08
CA LEU A 4 6.50 -12.06 -4.09
C LEU A 4 5.47 -11.99 -2.94
N VAL A 5 5.90 -11.50 -1.79
CA VAL A 5 4.99 -11.11 -0.70
C VAL A 5 4.71 -9.62 -0.89
N ILE A 6 3.54 -9.28 -1.43
CA ILE A 6 3.04 -7.90 -1.46
C ILE A 6 2.24 -7.70 -0.18
N THR A 7 2.83 -7.05 0.81
CA THR A 7 2.06 -6.63 1.99
C THR A 7 1.46 -5.26 1.68
N VAL A 8 0.13 -5.18 1.68
CA VAL A 8 -0.58 -3.89 1.71
C VAL A 8 -1.03 -3.68 3.15
N GLY A 9 -0.24 -2.90 3.89
CA GLY A 9 -0.46 -2.68 5.32
C GLY A 9 -1.39 -1.51 5.61
N TRP A 10 -2.17 -1.63 6.69
CA TRP A 10 -3.09 -0.59 7.19
C TRP A 10 -2.92 -0.49 8.71
N ASN A 11 -2.69 0.70 9.24
CA ASN A 11 -2.75 1.00 10.66
C ASN A 11 -3.93 1.95 10.88
N VAL A 12 -4.96 1.47 11.56
CA VAL A 12 -6.03 2.34 12.04
C VAL A 12 -5.59 2.85 13.40
N HIS A 13 -5.32 4.15 13.54
CA HIS A 13 -5.20 4.75 14.87
C HIS A 13 -6.63 4.96 15.40
N GLY A 14 -7.15 3.95 16.09
CA GLY A 14 -8.54 3.88 16.56
C GLY A 14 -8.87 2.49 17.08
N SER A 15 -8.56 2.27 18.36
CA SER A 15 -9.08 1.25 19.28
C SER A 15 -9.15 -0.25 18.91
N ASP A 16 -8.67 -0.71 17.76
CA ASP A 16 -8.53 -2.14 17.46
C ASP A 16 -7.14 -2.46 16.86
N ASP A 17 -6.14 -2.63 17.73
CA ASP A 17 -4.76 -3.02 17.40
C ASP A 17 -4.62 -4.49 16.92
N THR A 18 -5.65 -5.08 16.30
CA THR A 18 -5.68 -6.54 16.02
C THR A 18 -5.54 -6.94 14.55
N PHE A 19 -5.53 -6.01 13.57
CA PHE A 19 -5.48 -6.40 12.15
C PHE A 19 -4.63 -5.47 11.24
N GLY A 20 -3.52 -4.95 11.78
CA GLY A 20 -2.53 -4.18 11.03
C GLY A 20 -1.13 -4.48 11.54
N TRP A 21 -0.36 -5.29 10.80
CA TRP A 21 1.05 -5.49 11.12
C TRP A 21 1.78 -4.15 10.98
N LYS A 22 2.47 -3.75 12.05
CA LYS A 22 3.16 -2.46 12.19
C LYS A 22 3.92 -2.12 10.91
N LYS A 23 3.74 -0.88 10.43
CA LYS A 23 4.42 -0.26 9.27
C LYS A 23 5.95 -0.45 9.21
N ASN A 24 6.57 -0.85 10.31
CA ASN A 24 8.02 -0.84 10.51
C ASN A 24 8.65 -2.23 10.53
N THR A 25 7.88 -3.31 10.34
CA THR A 25 8.44 -4.66 10.17
C THR A 25 8.18 -5.10 8.73
N PRO A 26 9.17 -4.97 7.83
CA PRO A 26 9.01 -5.45 6.46
C PRO A 26 8.79 -6.97 6.49
N LEU A 27 7.72 -7.42 5.84
CA LEU A 27 7.34 -8.84 5.78
C LEU A 27 7.71 -9.46 4.43
N GLY A 28 7.84 -8.63 3.40
CA GLY A 28 8.19 -9.06 2.04
C GLY A 28 9.56 -8.58 1.60
N HIS A 29 9.96 -9.03 0.41
CA HIS A 29 11.06 -8.40 -0.31
C HIS A 29 10.73 -6.92 -0.62
N VAL A 30 9.44 -6.60 -0.76
CA VAL A 30 8.98 -5.23 -0.99
C VAL A 30 7.64 -5.03 -0.31
N ASP A 31 7.52 -3.97 0.48
CA ASP A 31 6.28 -3.59 1.15
C ASP A 31 5.76 -2.26 0.60
N PHE A 32 4.46 -2.20 0.30
CA PHE A 32 3.80 -1.02 -0.23
C PHE A 32 2.72 -0.51 0.74
N TYR A 33 2.79 0.77 1.09
CA TYR A 33 1.87 1.42 2.01
C TYR A 33 1.06 2.51 1.31
N PRO A 34 -0.12 2.18 0.73
CA PRO A 34 -1.00 3.17 0.12
C PRO A 34 -1.57 4.13 1.18
N ASN A 35 -1.53 5.43 0.86
CA ASN A 35 -1.88 6.54 1.75
C ASN A 35 -1.20 6.41 3.13
N GLY A 36 0.08 6.07 3.14
CA GLY A 36 0.88 5.96 4.37
C GLY A 36 0.64 4.69 5.17
N GLY A 37 -0.21 3.78 4.67
CA GLY A 37 -0.63 2.58 5.38
C GLY A 37 -1.57 2.92 6.53
N SER A 38 -2.52 3.82 6.30
CA SER A 38 -3.49 4.29 7.29
C SER A 38 -4.93 4.21 6.75
N LEU A 39 -5.90 4.88 7.40
CA LEU A 39 -7.28 4.97 6.89
C LEU A 39 -7.28 5.46 5.44
N GLN A 40 -7.90 4.71 4.53
CA GLN A 40 -7.95 5.16 3.13
C GLN A 40 -8.93 6.28 2.93
N THR A 41 -8.57 7.12 1.97
CA THR A 41 -9.46 8.07 1.34
C THR A 41 -10.76 7.37 0.93
N GLY A 42 -11.91 7.99 1.21
CA GLY A 42 -13.22 7.43 0.87
C GLY A 42 -13.74 6.32 1.79
N CYS A 43 -12.98 5.90 2.81
CA CYS A 43 -13.50 4.99 3.83
C CYS A 43 -14.16 5.72 4.99
N PRO A 44 -15.34 5.27 5.46
CA PRO A 44 -16.03 5.90 6.58
C PRO A 44 -15.30 5.62 7.90
N ARG A 45 -15.23 6.65 8.76
CA ARG A 45 -14.64 6.52 10.11
C ARG A 45 -15.43 5.59 11.04
N SER A 46 -16.67 5.25 10.69
CA SER A 46 -17.50 4.30 11.45
C SER A 46 -17.11 2.84 11.25
N ARG A 47 -16.41 2.50 10.15
CA ARG A 47 -15.88 1.15 9.88
C ARG A 47 -14.49 1.25 9.21
N PRO A 48 -13.51 1.85 9.90
CA PRO A 48 -12.23 2.24 9.30
C PRO A 48 -11.41 1.01 8.87
N GLY A 49 -11.46 -0.08 9.65
CA GLY A 49 -10.74 -1.32 9.38
C GLY A 49 -11.28 -2.07 8.16
N SER A 50 -12.57 -2.40 8.12
CA SER A 50 -13.15 -3.26 7.06
C SER A 50 -13.08 -2.61 5.67
N CYS A 51 -13.35 -1.30 5.56
CA CYS A 51 -13.27 -0.60 4.29
C CYS A 51 -11.82 -0.45 3.79
N SER A 52 -10.89 -0.16 4.68
CA SER A 52 -9.47 -0.07 4.30
C SER A 52 -8.90 -1.44 3.94
N HIS A 53 -9.32 -2.50 4.66
CA HIS A 53 -8.87 -3.86 4.43
C HIS A 53 -9.26 -4.38 3.04
N ILE A 54 -10.51 -4.18 2.59
CA ILE A 54 -10.94 -4.60 1.26
C ILE A 54 -10.27 -3.80 0.13
N ARG A 55 -9.58 -2.70 0.44
CA ARG A 55 -8.86 -1.90 -0.55
C ARG A 55 -7.67 -2.64 -1.13
N ALA A 56 -7.00 -3.51 -0.36
CA ALA A 56 -5.84 -4.27 -0.84
C ALA A 56 -6.12 -5.09 -2.13
N PRO A 57 -7.13 -5.98 -2.18
CA PRO A 57 -7.46 -6.71 -3.40
C PRO A 57 -7.99 -5.80 -4.53
N LEU A 58 -8.69 -4.70 -4.21
CA LEU A 58 -9.16 -3.75 -5.22
C LEU A 58 -8.01 -2.99 -5.90
N LEU A 59 -7.03 -2.55 -5.13
CA LEU A 59 -5.82 -1.93 -5.67
C LEU A 59 -5.04 -2.94 -6.50
N PHE A 60 -4.89 -4.18 -6.03
CA PHE A 60 -4.21 -5.22 -6.81
C PHE A 60 -4.90 -5.47 -8.16
N THR A 61 -6.22 -5.64 -8.19
CA THR A 61 -6.95 -5.86 -9.45
C THR A 61 -6.85 -4.65 -10.40
N ASN A 62 -6.92 -3.42 -9.88
CA ASN A 62 -6.74 -2.21 -10.68
C ASN A 62 -5.30 -2.04 -11.19
N SER A 63 -4.30 -2.58 -10.48
CA SER A 63 -2.88 -2.54 -10.92
C SER A 63 -2.64 -3.35 -12.20
N ILE A 64 -3.49 -4.34 -12.47
CA ILE A 64 -3.39 -5.18 -13.67
C ILE A 64 -3.85 -4.41 -14.91
N ARG A 65 -4.89 -3.57 -14.79
CA ARG A 65 -5.63 -3.06 -15.95
C ARG A 65 -5.67 -1.54 -16.11
N ARG A 66 -5.52 -0.76 -15.04
CA ARG A 66 -5.88 0.67 -15.05
C ARG A 66 -4.87 1.59 -14.37
N CYS A 67 -4.38 1.23 -13.19
CA CYS A 67 -3.56 2.11 -12.36
C CYS A 67 -2.11 1.63 -12.27
N GLN A 68 -1.16 2.57 -12.31
CA GLN A 68 0.28 2.24 -12.23
C GLN A 68 0.83 2.24 -10.80
N TYR A 69 0.20 2.98 -9.88
CA TYR A 69 0.57 3.05 -8.46
C TYR A 69 2.06 3.27 -8.21
N LEU A 70 2.54 4.43 -8.65
CA LEU A 70 3.93 4.83 -8.47
C LEU A 70 4.16 5.41 -7.07
N PRO A 71 5.25 5.02 -6.37
CA PRO A 71 5.62 5.63 -5.10
C PRO A 71 5.89 7.12 -5.23
N ARG A 72 5.50 7.86 -4.20
CA ARG A 72 5.73 9.30 -4.11
C ARG A 72 6.18 9.66 -2.70
N ALA A 73 7.44 10.04 -2.58
CA ALA A 73 8.01 10.56 -1.35
C ALA A 73 7.51 11.98 -1.09
N GLY A 74 7.22 12.31 0.17
CA GLY A 74 6.77 13.66 0.57
C GLY A 74 5.35 14.00 0.12
N ALA A 75 4.53 12.99 -0.19
CA ALA A 75 3.11 13.17 -0.41
C ALA A 75 2.37 13.41 0.93
N ALA A 76 1.13 13.92 0.90
CA ALA A 76 0.44 14.38 2.11
C ALA A 76 0.33 13.28 3.20
N ASN A 77 0.15 12.03 2.78
CA ASN A 77 0.08 10.88 3.67
C ASN A 77 1.36 10.01 3.67
N CYS A 78 2.42 10.45 2.99
CA CYS A 78 3.65 9.67 2.82
C CYS A 78 4.85 10.39 3.43
N PRO A 79 5.55 9.79 4.43
CA PRO A 79 6.80 10.35 4.91
C PRO A 79 7.86 10.40 3.79
N ALA A 80 8.94 11.13 4.03
CA ALA A 80 10.12 11.06 3.17
C ALA A 80 10.58 9.59 3.07
N GLY A 81 10.87 9.14 1.86
CA GLY A 81 11.18 7.74 1.57
C GLY A 81 11.74 7.57 0.17
N PRO A 82 12.10 6.32 -0.21
CA PRO A 82 12.65 6.05 -1.52
C PRO A 82 11.58 6.29 -2.60
N VAL A 83 11.91 7.13 -3.57
CA VAL A 83 11.21 7.23 -4.85
C VAL A 83 11.95 6.35 -5.84
N ALA A 84 11.22 5.45 -6.49
CA ALA A 84 11.77 4.58 -7.52
C ALA A 84 10.70 4.36 -8.60
N ASP A 85 11.13 4.14 -9.84
CA ASP A 85 10.26 3.72 -10.94
C ASP A 85 9.85 2.25 -10.71
N VAL A 86 8.92 2.06 -9.78
CA VAL A 86 8.41 0.76 -9.34
C VAL A 86 6.89 0.86 -9.24
N ARG A 87 6.20 -0.24 -9.49
CA ARG A 87 4.74 -0.28 -9.52
C ARG A 87 4.22 -1.20 -8.44
N MET A 88 3.32 -0.70 -7.60
CA MET A 88 2.62 -1.56 -6.65
C MET A 88 1.69 -2.52 -7.40
N GLY A 89 1.58 -3.76 -6.90
CA GLY A 89 0.62 -4.75 -7.41
C GLY A 89 1.25 -5.69 -8.42
N TYR A 90 0.53 -6.00 -9.51
CA TYR A 90 0.92 -7.03 -10.47
C TYR A 90 2.30 -6.80 -11.09
N TYR A 91 2.66 -5.55 -11.39
CA TYR A 91 3.93 -5.19 -12.02
C TYR A 91 5.11 -4.98 -11.04
N SER A 92 4.94 -5.36 -9.77
CA SER A 92 6.00 -5.29 -8.75
C SER A 92 7.13 -6.30 -8.95
N TYR A 93 7.00 -7.26 -9.87
CA TYR A 93 8.10 -8.19 -10.20
C TYR A 93 9.34 -7.50 -10.77
N THR A 94 9.19 -6.26 -11.27
CA THR A 94 10.28 -5.45 -11.85
C THR A 94 11.42 -5.15 -10.87
N ILE A 95 11.20 -5.36 -9.58
CA ILE A 95 12.17 -5.14 -8.50
C ILE A 95 12.61 -6.42 -7.79
N MET A 96 12.27 -7.58 -8.34
CA MET A 96 12.82 -8.86 -7.90
C MET A 96 14.34 -8.84 -8.05
N GLY A 97 15.06 -8.93 -6.91
CA GLY A 97 16.52 -8.86 -6.86
C GLY A 97 17.08 -7.51 -6.37
N ARG A 98 16.23 -6.52 -6.08
CA ARG A 98 16.63 -5.33 -5.30
C ARG A 98 16.65 -5.66 -3.80
N ALA A 99 17.38 -4.83 -3.04
CA ALA A 99 17.39 -4.91 -1.59
C ALA A 99 15.97 -4.69 -1.01
N PRO A 100 15.63 -5.33 0.12
CA PRO A 100 14.35 -5.14 0.80
C PRO A 100 14.03 -3.66 0.99
N SER A 101 12.87 -3.23 0.49
CA SER A 101 12.52 -1.82 0.43
C SER A 101 11.04 -1.59 0.73
N THR A 102 10.79 -0.46 1.38
CA THR A 102 9.43 0.00 1.71
C THR A 102 9.08 1.22 0.89
N TYR A 103 7.94 1.17 0.20
CA TYR A 103 7.44 2.27 -0.63
C TYR A 103 6.10 2.81 -0.11
N CYS A 104 5.93 4.12 -0.21
CA CYS A 104 4.65 4.79 0.05
C CYS A 104 4.13 5.41 -1.24
N LEU A 105 2.82 5.30 -1.47
CA LEU A 105 2.12 5.90 -2.59
C LEU A 105 0.77 6.43 -2.15
N GLU A 106 0.13 7.25 -2.97
CA GLU A 106 -1.23 7.76 -2.73
C GLU A 106 -2.23 7.09 -3.65
N THR A 107 -3.46 6.93 -3.16
CA THR A 107 -4.58 6.37 -3.94
C THR A 107 -5.84 7.21 -3.70
N ALA A 108 -6.66 7.37 -4.73
CA ALA A 108 -7.90 8.13 -4.62
C ALA A 108 -8.95 7.47 -3.71
N GLY A 109 -9.95 8.27 -3.34
CA GLY A 109 -11.07 7.85 -2.50
C GLY A 109 -12.14 7.02 -3.20
N SER A 110 -12.21 7.12 -4.52
CA SER A 110 -13.24 6.51 -5.37
C SER A 110 -12.61 5.58 -6.41
N PRO A 111 -13.33 4.53 -6.88
CA PRO A 111 -12.86 3.69 -7.97
C PRO A 111 -12.51 4.54 -9.20
N PRO A 112 -11.43 4.21 -9.94
CA PRO A 112 -10.59 3.01 -9.85
C PRO A 112 -9.45 3.12 -8.82
N TYR A 113 -9.47 4.11 -7.93
CA TYR A 113 -8.47 4.31 -6.87
C TYR A 113 -7.06 4.60 -7.36
N CYS A 114 -6.87 4.98 -8.64
CA CYS A 114 -5.74 5.83 -9.00
C CYS A 114 -6.04 7.21 -8.37
#